data_AF-A0A4Q3FEP6-F1
#
_entry.id   AF-A0A4Q3FEP6-F1
#
_cell.length_a   1.000
_cell.length_b   1.000
_cell.length_c   1.000
_cell.angle_alpha   90.00
_cell.angle_beta   90.00
_cell.angle_gamma   90.00
#
_symmetry.space_group_name_H-M   'P 1'
#
loop_
_entity.id
_entity.type
_entity.pdbx_description
1 polymer ?
#
loop_
_entity_poly.entity_id
_entity_poly.type
_entity_poly.pdbx_seq_one_letter_code
_entity_poly.pdbx_strand_id
1 'polypeptide(L)'
;MLKEALKWYPVYTRSRTEKQAFDLLQKKGIEAYLPLQKTLKQWSDRKKWVTEPLFQSYLFVHITPKQQTEVLMTKGIVRFLYHAGKIANMPDQQIDEIQLLLANDIE
;
A
#
# COMPACT_ATOMS: atom_id res chain seq x y z
N MET A 1 -14.07 -9.69 26.39
CA MET A 1 -12.81 -9.48 25.65
C MET A 1 -13.17 -8.89 24.29
N LEU A 2 -12.82 -7.64 23.99
CA LEU A 2 -12.97 -7.12 22.63
C LEU A 2 -11.89 -7.76 21.75
N LYS A 3 -12.30 -8.56 20.76
CA LYS A 3 -11.43 -8.90 19.63
C LYS A 3 -11.18 -7.61 18.87
N GLU A 4 -9.95 -7.13 18.86
CA GLU A 4 -9.56 -6.02 17.99
C GLU A 4 -9.67 -6.51 16.54
N ALA A 5 -10.58 -5.89 15.78
CA ALA A 5 -10.76 -6.20 14.38
C ALA A 5 -9.57 -5.68 13.58
N LEU A 6 -9.12 -6.49 12.62
CA LEU A 6 -8.21 -6.00 11.58
C LEU A 6 -8.95 -4.97 10.72
N LYS A 7 -8.21 -3.95 10.29
CA LYS A 7 -8.71 -2.91 9.40
C LYS A 7 -7.61 -2.52 8.43
N TRP A 8 -8.00 -2.05 7.25
CA TRP A 8 -7.06 -1.49 6.30
C TRP A 8 -6.72 -0.05 6.66
N TYR A 9 -5.43 0.28 6.56
CA TYR A 9 -4.91 1.61 6.79
C TYR A 9 -3.97 2.01 5.64
N PRO A 10 -4.20 3.15 4.97
CA PRO A 10 -3.25 3.71 4.04
C PRO A 10 -2.04 4.28 4.78
N VAL A 11 -0.86 3.97 4.27
CA VAL A 11 0.43 4.36 4.81
C VAL A 11 1.23 5.06 3.74
N TYR A 12 1.81 6.19 4.09
CA TYR A 12 2.72 6.94 3.24
C TYR A 12 4.14 6.38 3.38
N THR A 13 4.76 6.02 2.25
CA THR A 13 6.16 5.60 2.18
C THR A 13 7.05 6.73 1.69
N ARG A 14 8.35 6.55 1.85
CA ARG A 14 9.33 7.33 1.11
C ARG A 14 9.22 7.00 -0.38
N SER A 15 9.44 8.00 -1.23
CA SER A 15 9.40 7.85 -2.68
C SER A 15 10.38 6.78 -3.16
N ARG A 16 9.92 5.92 -4.09
CA ARG A 16 10.70 4.85 -4.73
C ARG A 16 11.10 3.70 -3.80
N THR A 17 10.63 3.68 -2.55
CA THR A 17 10.87 2.58 -1.61
C THR A 17 9.62 1.76 -1.32
N GLU A 18 8.54 1.94 -2.09
CA GLU A 18 7.25 1.29 -1.91
C GLU A 18 7.38 -0.23 -1.89
N LYS A 19 8.09 -0.80 -2.89
CA LYS A 19 8.31 -2.25 -3.02
C LYS A 19 9.14 -2.80 -1.85
N GLN A 20 10.21 -2.10 -1.48
CA GLN A 20 11.04 -2.50 -0.33
C GLN A 20 10.24 -2.47 0.98
N ALA A 21 9.43 -1.43 1.20
CA ALA A 21 8.62 -1.32 2.41
C ALA A 21 7.57 -2.44 2.48
N PHE A 22 6.92 -2.73 1.35
CA PHE A 22 5.99 -3.85 1.20
C PHE A 22 6.66 -5.19 1.56
N ASP A 23 7.82 -5.50 0.98
CA ASP A 23 8.54 -6.75 1.26
C ASP A 23 8.93 -6.88 2.74
N LEU A 24 9.32 -5.76 3.38
CA LEU A 24 9.67 -5.75 4.80
C LEU A 24 8.45 -5.98 5.71
N LEU A 25 7.28 -5.44 5.34
CA LEU A 25 6.04 -5.68 6.06
C LEU A 25 5.62 -7.15 5.95
N GLN A 26 5.67 -7.72 4.74
CA GLN A 26 5.39 -9.15 4.55
C GLN A 26 6.33 -10.05 5.35
N LYS A 27 7.63 -9.72 5.41
CA LYS A 27 8.61 -10.46 6.22
C LYS A 27 8.32 -10.41 7.72
N LYS A 28 7.62 -9.38 8.19
CA LYS A 28 7.15 -9.26 9.58
C LYS A 28 5.82 -9.98 9.83
N GLY A 29 5.24 -10.61 8.80
CA GLY A 29 3.91 -11.21 8.88
C GLY A 29 2.77 -10.18 8.91
N ILE A 30 3.05 -8.94 8.47
CA ILE A 30 2.04 -7.90 8.34
C ILE A 30 1.44 -8.00 6.94
N GLU A 31 0.13 -8.22 6.89
CA GLU A 31 -0.62 -8.19 5.65
C GLU A 31 -0.61 -6.78 5.08
N ALA A 32 -0.20 -6.67 3.82
CA ALA A 32 -0.07 -5.41 3.10
C ALA A 32 -0.49 -5.60 1.65
N TYR A 33 -0.94 -4.52 1.05
CA TYR A 33 -1.32 -4.43 -0.35
C TYR A 33 -0.64 -3.22 -1.00
N LEU A 34 0.04 -3.48 -2.11
CA LEU A 34 0.70 -2.46 -2.93
C LEU A 34 0.11 -2.56 -4.35
N PRO A 35 -0.81 -1.65 -4.74
CA PRO A 35 -1.38 -1.66 -6.07
C PRO A 35 -0.31 -1.28 -7.11
N LEU A 36 -0.08 -2.16 -8.07
CA LEU A 36 0.91 -2.00 -9.13
C LEU A 36 0.23 -2.02 -10.49
N GLN A 37 0.56 -1.06 -11.35
CA GLN A 37 0.07 -0.97 -12.73
C GLN A 37 1.22 -1.17 -13.73
N LYS A 38 0.91 -1.74 -14.90
CA LYS A 38 1.85 -1.82 -16.03
C LYS A 38 1.64 -0.60 -16.93
N THR A 39 2.69 0.17 -17.16
CA THR A 39 2.64 1.34 -18.05
C THR A 39 3.74 1.26 -19.10
N LEU A 40 3.45 1.74 -20.32
CA LEU A 40 4.43 1.80 -21.39
C LEU A 40 5.19 3.13 -21.30
N LYS A 41 6.41 3.10 -20.76
CA LYS A 41 7.28 4.28 -20.80
C LYS A 41 8.02 4.36 -22.12
N GLN A 42 7.91 5.53 -22.75
CA GLN A 42 8.73 5.90 -23.90
C GLN A 42 9.95 6.68 -23.42
N TRP A 43 11.12 6.15 -23.72
CA TRP A 43 12.40 6.86 -23.67
C TRP A 43 12.78 7.32 -25.07
N SER A 44 13.78 8.20 -25.16
CA SER A 44 14.28 8.74 -26.42
C SER A 44 14.72 7.65 -27.41
N ASP A 45 15.16 6.49 -26.92
CA ASP A 45 15.63 5.35 -27.74
C ASP A 45 14.61 4.20 -27.88
N ARG A 46 13.70 4.00 -26.91
CA ARG A 46 12.84 2.81 -26.85
C ARG A 46 11.54 2.99 -26.08
N LYS A 47 10.56 2.13 -26.36
CA LYS A 47 9.39 1.92 -25.50
C LYS A 47 9.59 0.64 -24.69
N LYS A 48 9.39 0.67 -23.37
CA LYS A 48 9.42 -0.53 -22.55
C LYS A 48 8.34 -0.49 -21.47
N TRP A 49 7.68 -1.62 -21.29
CA TRP A 49 6.71 -1.85 -20.22
C TRP A 49 7.41 -1.85 -18.87
N VAL A 50 6.89 -1.05 -17.94
CA VAL A 50 7.38 -0.97 -16.56
C VAL A 50 6.22 -1.13 -15.58
N THR A 51 6.52 -1.73 -14.42
CA THR A 51 5.56 -1.89 -13.33
C THR A 51 5.82 -0.84 -12.26
N GLU A 52 4.91 0.11 -12.14
CA GLU A 52 4.96 1.23 -11.19
C GLU A 52 3.77 1.17 -10.23
N PRO A 53 3.89 1.69 -9.00
CA PRO A 53 2.73 1.82 -8.10
C PRO A 53 1.62 2.65 -8.74
N LEU A 54 0.37 2.19 -8.61
CA LEU A 54 -0.80 2.96 -9.00
C LEU A 54 -0.85 4.27 -8.20
N PHE A 55 -0.64 4.17 -6.89
CA PHE A 55 -0.51 5.31 -5.99
C PHE A 55 0.95 5.46 -5.57
N GLN A 56 1.60 6.51 -6.07
CA GLN A 56 3.00 6.78 -5.73
C GLN A 56 3.15 7.06 -4.23
N SER A 57 4.13 6.42 -3.59
CA SER A 57 4.43 6.60 -2.17
C SER A 57 3.31 6.22 -1.21
N TYR A 58 2.38 5.36 -1.63
CA TYR A 58 1.34 4.79 -0.77
C TYR A 58 1.35 3.27 -0.80
N LEU A 59 1.00 2.68 0.34
CA LEU A 59 0.62 1.28 0.46
C LEU A 59 -0.53 1.14 1.45
N PHE A 60 -1.16 -0.02 1.49
CA PHE A 60 -2.24 -0.32 2.42
C PHE A 60 -1.81 -1.47 3.32
N VAL A 61 -2.05 -1.37 4.63
CA VAL A 61 -1.75 -2.43 5.61
C VAL A 61 -3.02 -2.90 6.28
N HIS A 62 -3.18 -4.20 6.46
CA HIS A 62 -4.30 -4.80 7.15
C HIS A 62 -3.85 -5.26 8.54
N ILE A 63 -4.17 -4.44 9.54
CA ILE A 63 -3.58 -4.61 10.88
C ILE A 63 -4.57 -4.35 12.00
N THR A 64 -4.23 -4.85 13.18
CA THR A 64 -4.82 -4.42 14.45
C THR A 64 -4.15 -3.13 14.96
N PRO A 65 -4.78 -2.38 15.88
CA PRO A 65 -4.16 -1.18 16.48
C PRO A 65 -2.78 -1.45 17.12
N LYS A 66 -2.56 -2.63 17.68
CA LYS A 66 -1.29 -3.03 18.32
C LYS A 66 -0.10 -3.09 17.36
N GLN A 67 -0.36 -3.38 16.09
CA GLN A 67 0.68 -3.49 15.06
C GLN A 67 1.03 -2.13 14.43
N GLN A 68 0.33 -1.05 14.77
CA GLN A 68 0.59 0.29 14.20
C GLN A 68 2.04 0.76 14.44
N THR A 69 2.55 0.55 15.65
CA THR A 69 3.94 0.89 15.99
C THR A 69 4.93 0.08 15.16
N GLU A 70 4.66 -1.20 14.95
CA GLU A 70 5.52 -2.08 14.17
C GLU A 70 5.58 -1.67 12.69
N VAL A 71 4.44 -1.28 12.12
CA VAL A 71 4.37 -0.71 10.77
C VAL A 71 5.20 0.57 10.69
N LEU A 72 5.03 1.51 11.61
CA LEU A 72 5.77 2.78 11.62
C LEU A 72 7.29 2.58 11.76
N MET A 73 7.72 1.56 12.50
CA MET A 73 9.13 1.21 12.65
C MET A 73 9.72 0.51 11.41
N THR A 74 8.91 0.22 10.39
CA THR A 74 9.40 -0.42 9.17
C THR A 74 10.13 0.59 8.27
N LYS A 75 11.35 0.24 7.86
CA LYS A 75 12.15 1.09 6.97
C LYS A 75 11.39 1.38 5.68
N GLY A 76 11.30 2.66 5.33
CA GLY A 76 10.59 3.14 4.15
C GLY A 76 9.17 3.61 4.45
N ILE A 77 8.61 3.29 5.62
CA ILE A 77 7.36 3.89 6.11
C ILE A 77 7.65 5.26 6.73
N VAL A 78 6.79 6.23 6.44
CA VAL A 78 6.90 7.60 6.96
C VAL A 78 5.81 7.88 7.97
N ARG A 79 4.54 7.63 7.62
CA ARG A 79 3.39 7.87 8.50
C ARG A 79 2.12 7.17 8.01
N PHE A 80 1.16 7.00 8.91
CA PHE A 80 -0.22 6.74 8.53
C PHE A 80 -0.87 7.99 7.94
N LEU A 81 -1.90 7.78 7.10
CA LEU A 81 -2.76 8.88 6.67
C LEU A 81 -3.73 9.24 7.80
N TYR A 82 -3.99 10.54 7.97
CA TYR A 82 -4.93 11.04 8.97
C TYR A 82 -6.14 11.66 8.29
N HIS A 83 -7.32 11.40 8.85
CA HIS A 83 -8.57 12.04 8.49
C HIS A 83 -9.28 12.50 9.78
N ALA A 84 -9.66 13.78 9.83
CA ALA A 84 -10.31 14.39 11.00
C ALA A 84 -9.58 14.12 12.34
N GLY A 85 -8.25 14.18 12.34
CA GLY A 85 -7.41 13.98 13.53
C GLY A 85 -7.25 12.53 13.99
N LYS A 86 -7.79 11.56 13.25
CA LYS A 86 -7.63 10.12 13.51
C LYS A 86 -6.93 9.44 12.34
N ILE A 87 -6.30 8.29 12.57
CA ILE A 87 -5.75 7.48 11.48
C ILE A 87 -6.93 7.07 10.59
N ALA A 88 -6.82 7.37 9.29
CA ALA A 88 -7.82 7.01 8.31
C ALA A 88 -7.86 5.49 8.17
N ASN A 89 -9.03 4.87 8.31
CA ASN A 89 -9.23 3.47 8.00
C ASN A 89 -10.02 3.32 6.69
N MET A 90 -9.76 2.24 5.99
CA MET A 90 -10.38 1.89 4.72
C MET A 90 -11.21 0.60 4.93
N PRO A 91 -12.48 0.53 4.46
CA PRO A 91 -13.24 -0.72 4.40
C PRO A 91 -12.62 -1.70 3.40
N ASP A 92 -12.80 -3.00 3.62
CA ASP A 92 -12.31 -4.05 2.72
C ASP A 92 -12.80 -3.85 1.29
N GLN A 93 -14.08 -3.47 1.13
CA GLN A 93 -14.69 -3.19 -0.17
C GLN A 93 -13.88 -2.17 -1.01
N GLN A 94 -13.29 -1.15 -0.38
CA GLN A 94 -12.49 -0.16 -1.13
C GLN A 94 -11.18 -0.75 -1.65
N ILE A 95 -10.58 -1.70 -0.93
CA ILE A 95 -9.40 -2.44 -1.39
C ILE A 95 -9.80 -3.37 -2.55
N ASP A 96 -10.93 -4.05 -2.43
CA ASP A 96 -11.46 -4.92 -3.48
C ASP A 96 -11.76 -4.14 -4.77
N GLU A 97 -12.32 -2.93 -4.66
CA GLU A 97 -12.55 -2.03 -5.79
C GLU A 97 -11.24 -1.63 -6.48
N ILE A 98 -10.18 -1.33 -5.72
CA ILE A 98 -8.85 -1.03 -6.30
C ILE A 98 -8.29 -2.26 -7.03
N GLN A 99 -8.46 -3.46 -6.46
CA GLN A 99 -8.02 -4.70 -7.11
C GLN A 99 -8.79 -4.96 -8.41
N LEU A 100 -10.11 -4.77 -8.41
CA LEU A 100 -10.95 -4.94 -9.59
C LEU A 100 -10.60 -3.95 -10.70
N LEU A 101 -10.37 -2.68 -10.36
CA LEU A 101 -9.94 -1.66 -11.32
C LEU A 101 -8.62 -2.06 -12.00
N LEU A 102 -7.63 -2.51 -11.22
CA LEU A 102 -6.35 -2.95 -11.77
C LEU A 102 -6.43 -4.25 -12.58
N ALA A 103 -7.38 -5.13 -12.27
CA ALA A 103 -7.61 -6.33 -13.06
C ALA A 103 -8.22 -5.99 -14.43
N ASN A 104 -9.15 -5.03 -14.48
CA ASN A 104 -9.83 -4.64 -15.71
C ASN A 104 -8.93 -3.81 -16.65
N ASP A 105 -7.98 -3.03 -16.12
CA ASP A 105 -7.00 -2.28 -16.95
C ASP A 105 -5.99 -3.19 -17.70
N ILE A 106 -6.02 -4.52 -17.45
CA ILE A 106 -5.15 -5.51 -18.12
C ILE A 106 -5.82 -6.11 -19.38
N GLU A 107 -7.12 -5.87 -19.62
CA GLU A 107 -7.83 -6.24 -20.87
C GLU A 107 -7.70 -5.17 -21.96
#